data_AF-A0A523U9K0-F1
#
_entry.id   AF-A0A523U9K0-F1
#
_cell.length_a   1.000
_cell.length_b   1.000
_cell.length_c   1.000
_cell.angle_alpha   90.00
_cell.angle_beta   90.00
_cell.angle_gamma   90.00
#
_symmetry.space_group_name_H-M   'P 1'
#
loop_
_entity.id
_entity.type
_entity.pdbx_description
1 polymer ?
#
loop_
_entity_poly.entity_id
_entity_poly.type
_entity_poly.pdbx_seq_one_letter_code
_entity_poly.pdbx_strand_id
1 'polypeptide(L)'
;MRTWPRHDEPLLRFENSPPEFDYLLHTECLLRPGPVWLFKVASDGLAYELKSANIRSEQRYILLLGESAELPTCPEFIPVKIDCDGIRAAELQLADTITPDLTAALNVLEIRQAATIHVWPAGLAPVRWDGEGVAEWLSTERPRLGIRADHHVTAFSVDLGFDRIDVSPSAPGAPVFIELPELDPGVYTALINAVHSNDAITECGSLQLRIREPRTWSPGRSSDGAIFVVVEPTTPTLEELWESKIELQVHGPASRRVYCEVAFFKRGASQPFLSKQLPPLSLPIDTSKWRKHLDQHFKKHQDVQNAYDLAQSCRVRAVAGELGTFTLVVEREFSPLRWAVRRTRDGFYLRALDDSGAEQIPQVARYEFNAPDIEQPLDITSYDRAEGAIVSPGLYVVRTGDYLRAVVIAPEVHHTFQDLRVEPRISGRRRATADTIDLIRIVDLWVCARVTGNILSLSMRRDVLLALVQEIFHLIGGDRWARGENTLRKYGGRPVLQCVGPFLKKEEIELAERVRAQIHELARATPMERAQQLALLSTRYLHLHVHGATGDGQSGDTDSRLLWLSELALRLASVSTGTITWAGDKLHQGISYLLEFPGLARAARFMVLALDQTADKSGIGSDLHEGWAWE
;
A
#
# COMPACT_ATOMS: atom_id res chain seq x y z
N MET A 1 34.70 3.70 21.86
CA MET A 1 34.91 5.05 22.41
C MET A 1 35.33 4.87 23.87
N ARG A 2 36.43 5.45 24.34
CA ARG A 2 36.95 5.18 25.71
C ARG A 2 36.38 6.12 26.77
N THR A 3 36.03 7.35 26.39
CA THR A 3 35.47 8.37 27.27
C THR A 3 34.34 9.08 26.53
N TRP A 4 33.23 9.34 27.20
CA TRP A 4 32.11 10.08 26.64
C TRP A 4 32.50 11.54 26.40
N PRO A 5 32.18 12.13 25.24
CA PRO A 5 32.65 13.46 24.90
C PRO A 5 31.85 14.51 25.68
N ARG A 6 32.48 15.67 25.93
CA ARG A 6 31.81 16.81 26.55
C ARG A 6 30.84 17.47 25.56
N HIS A 7 29.89 18.24 26.08
CA HIS A 7 28.85 18.92 25.28
C HIS A 7 29.38 19.81 24.13
N ASP A 8 30.63 20.24 24.21
CA ASP A 8 31.34 21.10 23.27
C ASP A 8 32.39 20.35 22.42
N GLU A 9 32.53 19.04 22.63
CA GLU A 9 33.53 18.21 21.96
C GLU A 9 32.90 17.32 20.89
N PRO A 10 33.40 17.34 19.63
CA PRO A 10 32.83 16.55 18.54
C PRO A 10 33.13 15.07 18.71
N LEU A 11 32.17 14.22 18.31
CA LEU A 11 32.25 12.75 18.35
C LEU A 11 33.41 12.17 17.52
N LEU A 12 33.84 12.90 16.49
CA LEU A 12 34.86 12.47 15.54
C LEU A 12 35.95 13.55 15.45
N ARG A 13 37.20 13.13 15.63
CA ARG A 13 38.39 13.97 15.49
C ARG A 13 39.38 13.29 14.57
N PHE A 14 39.81 14.00 13.53
CA PHE A 14 40.82 13.51 12.60
C PHE A 14 42.20 14.04 13.01
N GLU A 15 43.25 13.25 12.82
CA GLU A 15 44.61 13.63 13.23
C GLU A 15 45.17 14.81 12.42
N ASN A 16 44.65 15.06 11.20
CA ASN A 16 45.08 16.13 10.29
C ASN A 16 43.88 16.74 9.53
N SER A 17 42.92 17.34 10.23
CA SER A 17 41.78 18.03 9.59
C SER A 17 42.09 19.50 9.27
N PRO A 18 41.63 20.03 8.13
CA PRO A 18 41.67 21.46 7.84
C PRO A 18 40.68 22.24 8.73
N PRO A 19 40.96 23.52 9.07
CA PRO A 19 40.15 24.30 10.03
C PRO A 19 38.67 24.44 9.66
N GLU A 20 38.37 24.45 8.36
CA GLU A 20 36.99 24.53 7.83
C GLU A 20 36.21 23.23 8.11
N PHE A 21 36.90 22.10 8.13
CA PHE A 21 36.32 20.79 8.42
C PHE A 21 36.11 20.61 9.93
N ASP A 22 37.05 21.10 10.75
CA ASP A 22 36.88 21.15 12.21
C ASP A 22 35.68 22.01 12.60
N TYR A 23 35.49 23.16 11.94
CA TYR A 23 34.32 24.00 12.16
C TYR A 23 33.00 23.27 11.85
N LEU A 24 32.94 22.52 10.74
CA LEU A 24 31.77 21.71 10.38
C LEU A 24 31.51 20.57 11.37
N LEU A 25 32.56 19.90 11.86
CA LEU A 25 32.44 18.87 12.88
C LEU A 25 31.96 19.45 14.22
N HIS A 26 32.38 20.65 14.56
CA HIS A 26 31.90 21.38 15.74
C HIS A 26 30.45 21.88 15.62
N THR A 27 29.90 22.03 14.41
CA THR A 27 28.48 22.41 14.23
C THR A 27 27.54 21.22 14.06
N GLU A 28 28.01 20.12 13.46
CA GLU A 28 27.14 19.02 13.01
C GLU A 28 27.43 17.66 13.70
N CYS A 29 28.55 17.52 14.41
CA CYS A 29 28.98 16.27 15.08
C CYS A 29 29.08 16.40 16.60
N LEU A 30 28.29 17.30 17.21
CA LEU A 30 28.12 17.38 18.65
C LEU A 30 27.01 16.44 19.14
N LEU A 31 27.21 15.80 20.29
CA LEU A 31 26.15 15.11 21.00
C LEU A 31 25.18 16.13 21.61
N ARG A 32 23.89 15.78 21.66
CA ARG A 32 22.90 16.57 22.40
C ARG A 32 23.39 16.76 23.85
N PRO A 33 23.27 17.96 24.42
CA PRO A 33 23.60 18.17 25.83
C PRO A 33 22.76 17.20 26.69
N GLY A 34 23.47 16.43 27.52
CA GLY A 34 22.89 15.48 28.46
C GLY A 34 22.12 16.16 29.60
N PRO A 35 21.70 15.40 30.63
CA PRO A 35 22.38 14.20 31.10
C PRO A 35 21.73 12.87 30.68
N VAL A 36 20.64 12.86 29.91
CA VAL A 36 19.89 11.64 29.54
C VAL A 36 19.87 11.45 28.03
N TRP A 37 20.27 10.27 27.57
CA TRP A 37 20.17 9.85 26.17
C TRP A 37 19.44 8.52 26.07
N LEU A 38 18.34 8.49 25.34
CA LEU A 38 17.51 7.30 25.15
C LEU A 38 17.78 6.71 23.77
N PHE A 39 18.04 5.40 23.71
CA PHE A 39 18.24 4.67 22.46
C PHE A 39 17.22 3.55 22.37
N LYS A 40 16.52 3.43 21.24
CA LYS A 40 15.67 2.28 20.95
C LYS A 40 16.52 1.16 20.38
N VAL A 41 16.46 -0.01 20.99
CA VAL A 41 17.04 -1.24 20.44
C VAL A 41 16.07 -1.76 19.39
N ALA A 42 16.48 -1.70 18.13
CA ALA A 42 15.69 -2.23 17.03
C ALA A 42 15.88 -3.75 16.90
N SER A 43 15.08 -4.38 16.03
CA SER A 43 15.14 -5.82 15.77
C SER A 43 16.50 -6.28 15.23
N ASP A 44 17.29 -5.37 14.67
CA ASP A 44 18.67 -5.57 14.21
C ASP A 44 19.70 -5.66 15.37
N GLY A 45 19.27 -5.47 16.61
CA GLY A 45 20.13 -5.44 17.80
C GLY A 45 20.95 -4.15 17.94
N LEU A 46 20.81 -3.19 17.01
CA LEU A 46 21.43 -1.88 17.09
C LEU A 46 20.52 -0.90 17.83
N ALA A 47 21.15 0.01 18.57
CA ALA A 47 20.45 0.99 19.37
C ALA A 47 20.52 2.38 18.70
N TYR A 48 19.36 2.97 18.41
CA TYR A 48 19.24 4.26 17.72
C TYR A 48 18.72 5.34 18.67
N GLU A 49 19.40 6.49 18.71
CA GLU A 49 19.01 7.59 19.62
C GLU A 49 17.60 8.12 19.29
N LEU A 50 16.73 8.13 20.30
CA LEU A 50 15.40 8.71 20.25
C LEU A 50 15.44 10.14 20.78
N LYS A 51 15.51 11.10 19.85
CA LYS A 51 15.54 12.54 20.17
C LYS A 51 14.27 13.05 20.85
N SER A 52 13.15 12.36 20.64
CA SER A 52 11.85 12.70 21.23
C SER A 52 11.73 12.33 22.71
N ALA A 53 12.66 11.51 23.24
CA ALA A 53 12.53 10.89 24.57
C ALA A 53 11.18 10.16 24.78
N ASN A 54 10.59 9.64 23.69
CA ASN A 54 9.33 8.92 23.75
C ASN A 54 9.54 7.40 23.63
N ILE A 55 9.04 6.63 24.59
CA ILE A 55 9.06 5.17 24.60
C ILE A 55 7.70 4.59 24.20
N ARG A 56 7.69 3.32 23.82
CA ARG A 56 6.51 2.53 23.46
C ARG A 56 6.56 1.23 24.24
N SER A 57 5.39 0.73 24.65
CA SER A 57 5.24 -0.59 25.28
C SER A 57 5.82 -1.69 24.38
N GLU A 58 6.24 -2.81 24.98
CA GLU A 58 6.77 -4.00 24.28
C GLU A 58 8.01 -3.77 23.41
N GLN A 59 8.82 -2.78 23.78
CA GLN A 59 10.06 -2.45 23.07
C GLN A 59 11.22 -2.37 24.05
N ARG A 60 12.43 -2.60 23.54
CA ARG A 60 13.68 -2.54 24.29
C ARG A 60 14.39 -1.22 24.06
N TYR A 61 14.88 -0.62 25.13
CA TYR A 61 15.63 0.63 25.08
C TYR A 61 16.93 0.52 25.88
N ILE A 62 17.94 1.25 25.44
CA ILE A 62 19.15 1.51 26.22
C ILE A 62 19.10 2.97 26.63
N LEU A 63 19.13 3.21 27.93
CA LEU A 63 19.25 4.52 28.52
C LEU A 63 20.71 4.76 28.89
N LEU A 64 21.29 5.86 28.41
CA LEU A 64 22.58 6.37 28.87
C LEU A 64 22.37 7.60 29.74
N LEU A 65 23.08 7.64 30.86
CA LEU A 65 23.02 8.70 31.86
C LEU A 65 24.42 9.27 32.09
N GLY A 66 24.55 10.58 32.17
CA GLY A 66 25.80 11.22 32.59
C GLY A 66 26.16 10.83 34.02
N GLU A 67 27.45 10.88 34.37
CA GLU A 67 27.98 10.42 35.67
C GLU A 67 27.29 11.08 36.90
N SER A 68 26.78 12.31 36.74
CA SER A 68 26.07 13.06 37.77
C SER A 68 24.58 12.71 37.91
N ALA A 69 24.01 11.91 37.00
CA ALA A 69 22.60 11.53 37.02
C ALA A 69 22.42 10.15 37.68
N GLU A 70 21.43 10.05 38.56
CA GLU A 70 21.08 8.81 39.24
C GLU A 70 20.02 8.03 38.48
N LEU A 71 20.16 6.71 38.48
CA LEU A 71 19.18 5.80 37.89
C LEU A 71 17.99 5.67 38.85
N PRO A 72 16.74 5.82 38.39
CA PRO A 72 15.58 5.62 39.23
C PRO A 72 15.57 4.20 39.83
N THR A 73 15.12 4.08 41.08
CA THR A 73 15.06 2.77 41.76
C THR A 73 13.80 2.03 41.32
N CYS A 74 13.84 1.43 40.13
CA CYS A 74 12.69 0.77 39.50
C CYS A 74 13.17 -0.51 38.79
N PRO A 75 12.52 -1.68 38.98
CA PRO A 75 13.05 -2.98 38.55
C PRO A 75 13.17 -3.15 37.03
N GLU A 76 12.42 -2.37 36.27
CA GLU A 76 12.43 -2.38 34.80
C GLU A 76 13.68 -1.73 34.20
N PHE A 77 14.43 -0.95 34.99
CA PHE A 77 15.75 -0.45 34.59
C PHE A 77 16.84 -1.42 35.06
N ILE A 78 17.37 -2.19 34.12
CA ILE A 78 18.40 -3.19 34.36
C ILE A 78 19.75 -2.56 34.06
N PRO A 79 20.64 -2.34 35.06
CA PRO A 79 21.94 -1.72 34.82
C PRO A 79 22.80 -2.54 33.84
N VAL A 80 23.38 -1.87 32.84
CA VAL A 80 24.25 -2.49 31.83
C VAL A 80 25.68 -1.98 32.01
N LYS A 81 26.65 -2.91 31.99
CA LYS A 81 28.07 -2.56 32.01
C LYS A 81 28.50 -2.07 30.63
N ILE A 82 29.09 -0.89 30.57
CA ILE A 82 29.63 -0.30 29.34
C ILE A 82 31.12 -0.02 29.48
N ASP A 83 31.85 -0.16 28.38
CA ASP A 83 33.29 0.12 28.30
C ASP A 83 33.53 1.54 27.77
N CYS A 84 33.03 2.53 28.52
CA CYS A 84 33.13 3.96 28.20
C CYS A 84 33.02 4.80 29.49
N ASP A 85 34.06 5.58 29.80
CA ASP A 85 34.11 6.42 31.00
C ASP A 85 33.21 7.65 30.89
N GLY A 86 32.60 8.09 32.01
CA GLY A 86 31.78 9.31 32.09
C GLY A 86 30.27 9.14 31.87
N ILE A 87 29.81 7.90 31.63
CA ILE A 87 28.39 7.56 31.50
C ILE A 87 28.03 6.26 32.24
N ARG A 88 26.75 6.12 32.56
CA ARG A 88 26.12 4.90 33.09
C ARG A 88 25.08 4.43 32.08
N ALA A 89 24.81 3.13 32.03
CA ALA A 89 23.78 2.58 31.15
C ALA A 89 22.79 1.72 31.92
N ALA A 90 21.54 1.74 31.48
CA ALA A 90 20.54 0.75 31.84
C ALA A 90 19.75 0.32 30.61
N GLU A 91 19.41 -0.95 30.55
CA GLU A 91 18.43 -1.48 29.63
C GLU A 91 17.04 -1.33 30.25
N LEU A 92 16.10 -0.85 29.45
CA LEU A 92 14.71 -0.72 29.82
C LEU A 92 13.90 -1.67 28.94
N GLN A 93 13.30 -2.68 29.56
CA GLN A 93 12.40 -3.62 28.91
C GLN A 93 10.97 -3.32 29.37
N LEU A 94 10.16 -2.76 28.47
CA LEU A 94 8.79 -2.37 28.77
C LEU A 94 7.83 -3.53 28.48
N ALA A 95 7.09 -3.96 29.50
CA ALA A 95 6.00 -4.92 29.35
C ALA A 95 4.72 -4.27 28.77
N ASP A 96 3.74 -5.10 28.40
CA ASP A 96 2.45 -4.72 27.81
C ASP A 96 1.65 -3.75 28.70
N THR A 97 1.89 -3.78 30.01
CA THR A 97 1.26 -2.87 31.00
C THR A 97 2.32 -2.11 31.77
N ILE A 98 2.37 -0.79 31.59
CA ILE A 98 3.30 0.08 32.32
C ILE A 98 2.74 0.32 33.73
N THR A 99 3.52 -0.03 34.75
CA THR A 99 3.14 0.16 36.16
C THR A 99 3.21 1.65 36.55
N PRO A 100 2.41 2.11 37.53
CA PRO A 100 2.48 3.50 38.03
C PRO A 100 3.87 3.90 38.53
N ASP A 101 4.62 2.95 39.10
CA ASP A 101 5.98 3.16 39.60
C ASP A 101 6.97 3.39 38.45
N LEU A 102 6.82 2.65 37.35
CA LEU A 102 7.60 2.86 36.12
C LEU A 102 7.26 4.21 35.47
N THR A 103 5.99 4.60 35.42
CA THR A 103 5.57 5.92 34.92
C THR A 103 6.19 7.05 35.75
N ALA A 104 6.22 6.93 37.08
CA ALA A 104 6.86 7.91 37.95
C ALA A 104 8.39 7.96 37.71
N ALA A 105 9.04 6.82 37.53
CA ALA A 105 10.47 6.73 37.22
C ALA A 105 10.83 7.35 35.86
N LEU A 106 9.99 7.15 34.84
CA LEU A 106 10.18 7.73 33.50
C LEU A 106 9.99 9.26 33.49
N ASN A 107 9.03 9.77 34.27
CA ASN A 107 8.80 11.21 34.41
C ASN A 107 9.99 11.95 35.06
N VAL A 108 10.68 11.32 36.03
CA VAL A 108 11.91 11.88 36.63
C VAL A 108 13.02 12.04 35.60
N LEU A 109 13.03 11.20 34.55
CA LEU A 109 13.99 11.22 33.45
C LEU A 109 13.51 12.03 32.23
N GLU A 110 12.35 12.69 32.33
CA GLU A 110 11.68 13.42 31.23
C GLU A 110 11.35 12.56 30.00
N ILE A 111 11.16 11.25 30.18
CA ILE A 111 10.82 10.27 29.13
C ILE A 111 9.29 10.06 29.10
N ARG A 112 8.63 10.20 27.93
CA ARG A 112 7.16 10.08 27.78
C ARG A 112 6.76 8.85 26.96
N GLN A 113 5.50 8.41 27.02
CA GLN A 113 4.99 7.32 26.17
C GLN A 113 4.41 7.85 24.85
N ALA A 114 4.68 7.22 23.71
CA ALA A 114 4.09 7.59 22.42
C ALA A 114 2.79 6.80 22.13
N ALA A 115 1.65 7.49 22.08
CA ALA A 115 0.38 7.03 21.52
C ALA A 115 0.00 7.91 20.30
N THR A 116 -0.29 7.33 19.13
CA THR A 116 -0.55 8.14 17.92
C THR A 116 -2.05 8.28 17.66
N ILE A 117 -2.60 9.47 17.94
CA ILE A 117 -3.90 9.88 17.40
C ILE A 117 -3.66 10.74 16.17
N HIS A 118 -4.33 10.41 15.07
CA HIS A 118 -4.37 11.20 13.86
C HIS A 118 -5.61 12.11 13.86
N VAL A 119 -5.42 13.38 13.55
CA VAL A 119 -6.48 14.39 13.40
C VAL A 119 -6.33 15.07 12.05
N TRP A 120 -7.42 15.19 11.28
CA TRP A 120 -7.39 15.86 9.97
C TRP A 120 -8.68 16.63 9.70
N PRO A 121 -8.65 17.68 8.85
CA PRO A 121 -9.85 18.34 8.37
C PRO A 121 -10.78 17.40 7.60
N ALA A 122 -12.07 17.44 7.91
CA ALA A 122 -13.12 16.73 7.18
C ALA A 122 -14.17 17.74 6.66
N GLY A 123 -14.89 17.39 5.59
CA GLY A 123 -15.91 18.28 5.01
C GLY A 123 -15.33 19.40 4.13
N LEU A 124 -15.78 20.66 4.34
CA LEU A 124 -15.26 21.80 3.58
C LEU A 124 -13.79 22.01 3.93
N ALA A 125 -12.94 21.92 2.90
CA ALA A 125 -11.50 22.02 3.06
C ALA A 125 -11.12 23.37 3.67
N PRO A 126 -10.21 23.40 4.67
CA PRO A 126 -9.73 24.65 5.21
C PRO A 126 -9.03 25.46 4.12
N VAL A 127 -9.12 26.78 4.23
CA VAL A 127 -8.37 27.76 3.42
C VAL A 127 -6.88 27.43 3.44
N ARG A 128 -6.37 26.94 4.57
CA ARG A 128 -4.99 26.50 4.74
C ARG A 128 -4.92 25.34 5.73
N TRP A 129 -4.19 24.28 5.38
CA TRP A 129 -3.86 23.16 6.26
C TRP A 129 -2.38 22.88 6.13
N ASP A 130 -1.68 22.72 7.25
CA ASP A 130 -0.24 22.41 7.26
C ASP A 130 0.07 20.91 7.28
N GLY A 131 -0.95 20.06 7.34
CA GLY A 131 -0.81 18.60 7.33
C GLY A 131 -0.78 17.97 8.71
N GLU A 132 -0.62 18.74 9.80
CA GLU A 132 -0.26 18.16 11.10
C GLU A 132 -0.89 18.88 12.31
N GLY A 133 -1.03 20.21 12.32
CA GLY A 133 -1.41 20.92 13.54
C GLY A 133 -1.97 22.33 13.42
N VAL A 134 -2.05 22.92 12.22
CA VAL A 134 -2.64 24.25 12.01
C VAL A 134 -3.57 24.27 10.81
N ALA A 135 -4.84 24.56 11.08
CA ALA A 135 -5.89 24.69 10.07
C ALA A 135 -6.54 26.07 10.10
N GLU A 136 -6.84 26.65 8.93
CA GLU A 136 -7.49 27.95 8.77
C GLU A 136 -8.83 27.79 8.05
N TRP A 137 -9.92 28.26 8.66
CA TRP A 137 -11.27 28.30 8.08
C TRP A 137 -11.83 29.73 8.06
N LEU A 138 -12.90 29.92 7.28
CA LEU A 138 -13.65 31.18 7.28
C LEU A 138 -14.71 31.19 8.39
N SER A 139 -15.05 32.37 8.90
CA SER A 139 -16.14 32.53 9.88
C SER A 139 -17.53 32.16 9.33
N THR A 140 -17.66 31.96 8.01
CA THR A 140 -18.88 31.47 7.37
C THR A 140 -18.92 29.94 7.23
N GLU A 141 -17.87 29.24 7.65
CA GLU A 141 -17.73 27.79 7.53
C GLU A 141 -17.91 27.13 8.90
N ARG A 142 -18.30 25.85 8.89
CA ARG A 142 -18.37 25.00 10.08
C ARG A 142 -17.27 23.94 10.00
N PRO A 143 -16.14 24.11 10.69
CA PRO A 143 -15.05 23.16 10.63
C PRO A 143 -15.51 21.78 11.09
N ARG A 144 -15.14 20.73 10.33
CA ARG A 144 -15.30 19.35 10.78
C ARG A 144 -13.94 18.69 10.84
N LEU A 145 -13.75 17.82 11.81
CA LEU A 145 -12.50 17.09 12.03
C LEU A 145 -12.77 15.60 11.97
N GLY A 146 -11.89 14.87 11.28
CA GLY A 146 -11.75 13.43 11.43
C GLY A 146 -10.68 13.11 12.47
N ILE A 147 -10.96 12.13 13.34
CA ILE A 147 -10.05 11.67 14.39
C ILE A 147 -9.96 10.15 14.32
N ARG A 148 -8.75 9.60 14.40
CA ARG A 148 -8.52 8.14 14.41
C ARG A 148 -7.35 7.80 15.32
N ALA A 149 -7.51 6.77 16.13
CA ALA A 149 -6.43 6.14 16.87
C ALA A 149 -5.98 4.85 16.17
N ASP A 150 -4.69 4.54 16.27
CA ASP A 150 -4.09 3.27 15.86
C ASP A 150 -4.20 2.17 16.93
N HIS A 151 -4.85 2.47 18.06
CA HIS A 151 -5.05 1.58 19.20
C HIS A 151 -6.49 1.65 19.70
N HIS A 152 -6.85 0.77 20.65
CA HIS A 152 -8.20 0.70 21.18
C HIS A 152 -8.50 1.92 22.09
N VAL A 153 -9.50 2.72 21.69
CA VAL A 153 -10.00 3.90 22.39
C VAL A 153 -11.52 3.78 22.52
N THR A 154 -12.07 4.03 23.71
CA THR A 154 -13.52 3.95 23.97
C THR A 154 -14.25 5.24 23.60
N ALA A 155 -13.58 6.38 23.75
CA ALA A 155 -14.06 7.67 23.27
C ALA A 155 -12.89 8.64 23.01
N PHE A 156 -13.09 9.60 22.11
CA PHE A 156 -12.26 10.79 22.00
C PHE A 156 -12.96 11.95 22.66
N SER A 157 -12.17 12.83 23.27
CA SER A 157 -12.64 14.09 23.82
C SER A 157 -11.86 15.24 23.21
N VAL A 158 -12.55 16.17 22.57
CA VAL A 158 -11.96 17.38 22.00
C VAL A 158 -12.36 18.58 22.84
N ASP A 159 -11.38 19.21 23.46
CA ASP A 159 -11.54 20.36 24.35
C ASP A 159 -11.02 21.63 23.68
N LEU A 160 -11.91 22.60 23.46
CA LEU A 160 -11.59 23.90 22.87
C LEU A 160 -11.24 24.97 23.93
N GLY A 161 -11.26 24.61 25.22
CA GLY A 161 -11.08 25.48 26.38
C GLY A 161 -12.37 26.16 26.85
N PHE A 162 -13.39 26.24 26.01
CA PHE A 162 -14.72 26.78 26.33
C PHE A 162 -15.87 25.82 26.02
N ASP A 163 -15.60 24.77 25.25
CA ASP A 163 -16.55 23.73 24.91
C ASP A 163 -15.81 22.39 24.76
N ARG A 164 -16.52 21.29 25.01
CA ARG A 164 -15.97 19.93 24.99
C ARG A 164 -16.90 18.99 24.25
N ILE A 165 -16.34 18.29 23.27
CA ILE A 165 -17.07 17.35 22.42
C ILE A 165 -16.52 15.95 22.67
N ASP A 166 -17.36 15.06 23.17
CA ASP A 166 -17.03 13.64 23.37
C ASP A 166 -17.68 12.78 22.26
N VAL A 167 -16.91 11.88 21.65
CA VAL A 167 -17.37 11.02 20.54
C VAL A 167 -16.78 9.61 20.65
N SER A 168 -17.58 8.58 20.40
CA SER A 168 -17.12 7.19 20.44
C SER A 168 -16.97 6.59 19.03
N PRO A 169 -15.85 5.89 18.74
CA PRO A 169 -15.70 5.16 17.49
C PRO A 169 -16.66 3.97 17.40
N SER A 170 -17.16 3.67 16.20
CA SER A 170 -18.08 2.56 15.95
C SER A 170 -17.40 1.19 16.01
N ALA A 171 -16.09 1.15 15.77
CA ALA A 171 -15.23 -0.02 15.92
C ALA A 171 -13.79 0.42 16.23
N PRO A 172 -12.93 -0.43 16.82
CA PRO A 172 -11.53 -0.13 17.05
C PRO A 172 -10.81 0.29 15.75
N GLY A 173 -10.07 1.39 15.78
CA GLY A 173 -9.37 1.94 14.60
C GLY A 173 -10.28 2.63 13.56
N ALA A 174 -11.60 2.65 13.75
CA ALA A 174 -12.50 3.38 12.87
C ALA A 174 -12.36 4.90 13.10
N PRO A 175 -12.37 5.71 12.03
CA PRO A 175 -12.36 7.16 12.17
C PRO A 175 -13.69 7.66 12.74
N VAL A 176 -13.62 8.66 13.61
CA VAL A 176 -14.78 9.46 14.06
C VAL A 176 -14.74 10.83 13.41
N PHE A 177 -15.91 11.44 13.24
CA PHE A 177 -16.03 12.78 12.69
C PHE A 177 -16.80 13.66 13.66
N ILE A 178 -16.26 14.84 13.95
CA ILE A 178 -16.90 15.86 14.79
C ILE A 178 -17.10 17.14 13.98
N GLU A 179 -18.21 17.83 14.25
CA GLU A 179 -18.44 19.20 13.79
C GLU A 179 -18.13 20.13 14.97
N LEU A 180 -17.26 21.11 14.74
CA LEU A 180 -16.96 22.12 15.75
C LEU A 180 -18.11 23.15 15.82
N PRO A 181 -18.32 23.81 16.97
CA PRO A 181 -19.29 24.88 17.08
C PRO A 181 -18.95 26.04 16.15
N GLU A 182 -19.89 26.97 16.00
CA GLU A 182 -19.64 28.21 15.25
C GLU A 182 -18.60 29.05 16.00
N LEU A 183 -17.48 29.33 15.36
CA LEU A 183 -16.34 30.01 15.96
C LEU A 183 -16.23 31.44 15.39
N ASP A 184 -16.04 32.42 16.26
CA ASP A 184 -15.76 33.79 15.86
C ASP A 184 -14.36 33.93 15.23
N PRO A 185 -14.08 34.98 14.44
CA PRO A 185 -12.74 35.25 13.95
C PRO A 185 -11.71 35.32 15.10
N GLY A 186 -10.68 34.46 15.07
CA GLY A 186 -9.75 34.29 16.16
C GLY A 186 -8.83 33.08 16.00
N VAL A 187 -7.98 32.83 17.01
CA VAL A 187 -7.13 31.63 17.06
C VAL A 187 -7.56 30.80 18.27
N TYR A 188 -7.86 29.54 18.03
CA TYR A 188 -8.28 28.57 19.03
C TYR A 188 -7.30 27.40 19.07
N THR A 189 -7.26 26.70 20.19
CA THR A 189 -6.49 25.45 20.33
C THR A 189 -7.45 24.37 20.77
N ALA A 190 -7.59 23.33 19.95
CA ALA A 190 -8.35 22.14 20.29
C ALA A 190 -7.39 21.09 20.87
N LEU A 191 -7.56 20.72 22.12
CA LEU A 191 -6.84 19.63 22.78
C LEU A 191 -7.60 18.32 22.52
N ILE A 192 -6.89 17.31 22.00
CA ILE A 192 -7.46 16.00 21.67
C ILE A 192 -6.99 15.00 22.71
N ASN A 193 -7.95 14.38 23.39
CA ASN A 193 -7.72 13.37 24.40
C ASN A 193 -8.36 12.03 23.97
N ALA A 194 -7.69 10.91 24.23
CA ALA A 194 -8.30 9.58 24.19
C ALA A 194 -8.76 9.16 25.58
N VAL A 195 -9.93 8.53 25.63
CA VAL A 195 -10.47 7.84 26.79
C VAL A 195 -10.35 6.34 26.55
N HIS A 196 -9.84 5.61 27.53
CA HIS A 196 -9.63 4.17 27.46
C HIS A 196 -10.68 3.39 28.27
N SER A 197 -10.66 2.06 28.17
CA SER A 197 -11.65 1.17 28.83
C SER A 197 -11.61 1.18 30.36
N ASN A 198 -10.57 1.78 30.95
CA ASN A 198 -10.40 1.98 32.38
C ASN A 198 -10.72 3.42 32.82
N ASP A 199 -11.39 4.22 31.99
CA ASP A 199 -11.64 5.66 32.15
C ASP A 199 -10.38 6.53 32.28
N ALA A 200 -9.20 5.99 31.97
CA ALA A 200 -7.99 6.81 31.87
C ALA A 200 -8.08 7.74 30.66
N ILE A 201 -7.72 9.01 30.86
CA ILE A 201 -7.66 10.03 29.83
C ILE A 201 -6.20 10.31 29.49
N THR A 202 -5.85 10.15 28.22
CA THR A 202 -4.53 10.46 27.69
C THR A 202 -4.63 11.69 26.79
N GLU A 203 -3.83 12.72 27.04
CA GLU A 203 -3.66 13.83 26.10
C GLU A 203 -2.81 13.38 24.93
N CYS A 204 -3.33 13.53 23.72
CA CYS A 204 -2.75 12.90 22.53
C CYS A 204 -2.28 13.91 21.48
N GLY A 205 -2.74 15.15 21.55
CA GLY A 205 -2.28 16.21 20.66
C GLY A 205 -3.10 17.49 20.78
N SER A 206 -2.67 18.51 20.06
CA SER A 206 -3.41 19.77 19.93
C SER A 206 -3.47 20.22 18.47
N LEU A 207 -4.58 20.85 18.10
CA LEU A 207 -4.83 21.41 16.78
C LEU A 207 -5.11 22.91 16.93
N GLN A 208 -4.30 23.76 16.30
CA GLN A 208 -4.54 25.19 16.25
C GLN A 208 -5.51 25.52 15.10
N LEU A 209 -6.63 26.14 15.45
CA LEU A 209 -7.67 26.56 14.52
C LEU A 209 -7.56 28.08 14.34
N ARG A 210 -7.48 28.55 13.10
CA ARG A 210 -7.52 29.97 12.76
C ARG A 210 -8.80 30.28 12.02
N ILE A 211 -9.64 31.11 12.61
CA ILE A 211 -10.89 31.54 12.00
C ILE A 211 -10.73 32.97 11.55
N ARG A 212 -11.03 33.25 10.29
CA ARG A 212 -10.94 34.61 9.74
C ARG A 212 -12.19 34.98 8.98
N GLU A 213 -12.46 36.28 8.89
CA GLU A 213 -13.55 36.75 8.04
C GLU A 213 -13.25 36.45 6.55
N PRO A 214 -14.30 36.17 5.74
CA PRO A 214 -14.19 36.17 4.29
C PRO A 214 -13.69 37.55 3.83
N ARG A 215 -12.65 37.59 3.00
CA ARG A 215 -12.18 38.86 2.45
C ARG A 215 -13.20 39.37 1.45
N THR A 216 -13.69 40.58 1.65
CA THR A 216 -14.55 41.26 0.68
C THR A 216 -13.76 41.49 -0.61
N TRP A 217 -14.25 40.95 -1.72
CA TRP A 217 -13.65 41.14 -3.04
C TRP A 217 -13.56 42.63 -3.36
N SER A 218 -12.35 43.12 -3.68
CA SER A 218 -12.11 44.49 -4.15
C SER A 218 -11.52 44.45 -5.56
N PRO A 219 -12.03 45.25 -6.51
CA PRO A 219 -11.48 45.31 -7.86
C PRO A 219 -10.00 45.72 -7.83
N GLY A 220 -9.12 44.93 -8.45
CA GLY A 220 -7.71 45.30 -8.67
C GLY A 220 -6.69 44.77 -7.65
N ARG A 221 -7.07 43.94 -6.68
CA ARG A 221 -6.12 43.16 -5.86
C ARG A 221 -6.51 41.68 -5.84
N SER A 222 -5.89 40.87 -6.70
CA SER A 222 -5.89 39.41 -6.54
C SER A 222 -4.88 39.02 -5.45
N SER A 223 -5.36 38.46 -4.35
CA SER A 223 -4.52 37.95 -3.25
C SER A 223 -4.09 36.48 -3.41
N ASP A 224 -4.46 35.84 -4.52
CA ASP A 224 -3.87 34.58 -4.95
C ASP A 224 -2.98 34.84 -6.16
N GLY A 225 -1.87 34.12 -6.27
CA GLY A 225 -0.93 34.27 -7.38
C GLY A 225 -1.61 34.14 -8.74
N ALA A 226 -0.94 34.61 -9.79
CA ALA A 226 -1.44 34.52 -11.16
C ALA A 226 -1.45 33.08 -11.72
N ILE A 227 -1.25 32.07 -10.87
CA ILE A 227 -1.41 30.64 -11.16
C ILE A 227 -2.47 30.03 -10.23
N PHE A 228 -3.31 29.15 -10.78
CA PHE A 228 -4.33 28.40 -10.05
C PHE A 228 -4.10 26.91 -10.26
N VAL A 229 -4.08 26.10 -9.20
CA VAL A 229 -3.77 24.67 -9.28
C VAL A 229 -4.95 23.86 -8.76
N VAL A 230 -5.34 22.84 -9.53
CA VAL A 230 -6.36 21.86 -9.15
C VAL A 230 -5.66 20.52 -8.96
N VAL A 231 -5.92 19.86 -7.84
CA VAL A 231 -5.43 18.52 -7.53
C VAL A 231 -6.58 17.65 -7.04
N GLU A 232 -6.78 16.48 -7.67
CA GLU A 232 -7.77 15.47 -7.28
C GLU A 232 -7.09 14.08 -7.22
N PRO A 233 -7.23 13.31 -6.13
CA PRO A 233 -7.86 13.69 -4.86
C PRO A 233 -7.07 14.78 -4.12
N THR A 234 -7.73 15.50 -3.21
CA THR A 234 -7.13 16.64 -2.48
C THR A 234 -6.01 16.26 -1.52
N THR A 235 -5.97 15.00 -1.08
CA THR A 235 -4.93 14.42 -0.21
C THR A 235 -4.38 13.13 -0.85
N PRO A 236 -3.66 13.24 -1.98
CA PRO A 236 -3.26 12.07 -2.72
C PRO A 236 -2.09 11.34 -2.06
N THR A 237 -2.06 10.03 -2.24
CA THR A 237 -0.96 9.18 -1.76
C THR A 237 0.20 9.14 -2.76
N LEU A 238 1.36 8.70 -2.28
CA LEU A 238 2.53 8.47 -3.11
C LEU A 238 2.27 7.39 -4.18
N GLU A 239 1.50 6.36 -3.84
CA GLU A 239 1.03 5.31 -4.74
C GLU A 239 0.18 5.90 -5.87
N GLU A 240 -0.80 6.76 -5.55
CA GLU A 240 -1.66 7.41 -6.53
C GLU A 240 -0.87 8.33 -7.48
N LEU A 241 0.14 9.05 -6.96
CA LEU A 241 1.06 9.82 -7.81
C LEU A 241 1.82 8.91 -8.78
N TRP A 242 2.31 7.79 -8.27
CA TRP A 242 3.13 6.86 -9.03
C TRP A 242 2.35 6.10 -10.08
N GLU A 243 1.09 5.74 -9.79
CA GLU A 243 0.17 5.05 -10.69
C GLU A 243 -0.57 6.00 -11.65
N SER A 244 -0.23 7.30 -11.64
CA SER A 244 -0.89 8.32 -12.46
C SER A 244 -2.41 8.43 -12.20
N LYS A 245 -2.84 8.16 -10.96
CA LYS A 245 -4.24 8.29 -10.52
C LYS A 245 -4.59 9.73 -10.10
N ILE A 246 -3.59 10.57 -9.86
CA ILE A 246 -3.80 11.99 -9.56
C ILE A 246 -4.20 12.77 -10.82
N GLU A 247 -5.17 13.66 -10.68
CA GLU A 247 -5.44 14.75 -11.60
C GLU A 247 -4.74 16.00 -11.10
N LEU A 248 -3.80 16.54 -11.87
CA LEU A 248 -3.09 17.77 -11.54
C LEU A 248 -3.20 18.72 -12.72
N GLN A 249 -3.78 19.89 -12.48
CA GLN A 249 -3.92 20.94 -13.47
C GLN A 249 -3.33 22.24 -12.94
N VAL A 250 -2.53 22.92 -13.76
CA VAL A 250 -1.95 24.23 -13.44
C VAL A 250 -2.42 25.23 -14.49
N HIS A 251 -3.21 26.19 -14.05
CA HIS A 251 -3.77 27.26 -14.86
C HIS A 251 -2.97 28.54 -14.65
N GLY A 252 -2.86 29.35 -15.70
CA GLY A 252 -2.23 30.66 -15.67
C GLY A 252 -1.98 31.19 -17.09
N PRO A 253 -1.27 32.32 -17.24
CA PRO A 253 -1.06 32.98 -18.53
C PRO A 253 -0.42 32.05 -19.55
N ALA A 254 -1.03 31.96 -20.73
CA ALA A 254 -0.57 31.08 -21.80
C ALA A 254 0.91 31.35 -22.15
N SER A 255 1.65 30.28 -22.43
CA SER A 255 3.06 30.31 -22.84
C SER A 255 4.06 30.73 -21.76
N ARG A 256 3.65 30.98 -20.50
CA ARG A 256 4.60 31.12 -19.39
C ARG A 256 5.18 29.75 -19.02
N ARG A 257 6.48 29.73 -18.69
CA ARG A 257 7.19 28.51 -18.30
C ARG A 257 7.06 28.26 -16.80
N VAL A 258 6.77 27.02 -16.45
CA VAL A 258 6.74 26.49 -15.09
C VAL A 258 7.82 25.42 -14.96
N TYR A 259 8.60 25.50 -13.89
CA TYR A 259 9.59 24.49 -13.54
C TYR A 259 9.03 23.59 -12.47
N CYS A 260 9.12 22.28 -12.67
CA CYS A 260 8.68 21.30 -11.68
C CYS A 260 9.89 20.65 -11.03
N GLU A 261 9.84 20.49 -9.71
CA GLU A 261 10.81 19.71 -8.93
C GLU A 261 10.07 18.61 -8.19
N VAL A 262 10.65 17.41 -8.21
CA VAL A 262 10.12 16.25 -7.49
C VAL A 262 11.20 15.72 -6.56
N ALA A 263 10.88 15.61 -5.27
CA ALA A 263 11.84 15.25 -4.24
C ALA A 263 11.27 14.18 -3.28
N PHE A 264 12.09 13.18 -2.94
CA PHE A 264 11.74 12.08 -2.03
C PHE A 264 12.40 12.22 -0.67
N PHE A 265 11.64 11.89 0.37
CA PHE A 265 12.03 12.01 1.76
C PHE A 265 11.90 10.67 2.50
N LYS A 266 12.81 10.45 3.46
CA LYS A 266 12.69 9.35 4.43
C LYS A 266 11.85 9.81 5.63
N ARG A 267 11.38 8.86 6.44
CA ARG A 267 10.60 9.16 7.66
C ARG A 267 11.36 10.14 8.55
N GLY A 268 10.71 11.25 8.93
CA GLY A 268 11.28 12.26 9.82
C GLY A 268 12.47 13.04 9.28
N ALA A 269 12.82 12.88 7.98
CA ALA A 269 13.92 13.61 7.37
C ALA A 269 13.45 14.95 6.80
N SER A 270 14.10 16.04 7.19
CA SER A 270 13.84 17.38 6.65
C SER A 270 14.45 17.60 5.26
N GLN A 271 15.52 16.86 4.94
CA GLN A 271 16.20 16.94 3.64
C GLN A 271 15.80 15.77 2.72
N PRO A 272 15.64 16.03 1.41
CA PRO A 272 15.37 14.97 0.45
C PRO A 272 16.63 14.14 0.20
N PHE A 273 16.47 12.82 0.10
CA PHE A 273 17.58 11.94 -0.29
C PHE A 273 17.67 11.76 -1.82
N LEU A 274 16.63 12.17 -2.55
CA LEU A 274 16.65 12.37 -4.00
C LEU A 274 15.82 13.61 -4.33
N SER A 275 16.36 14.52 -5.15
CA SER A 275 15.58 15.59 -5.79
C SER A 275 15.93 15.65 -7.27
N LYS A 276 14.93 15.85 -8.13
CA LYS A 276 15.13 16.09 -9.57
C LYS A 276 14.30 17.28 -10.04
N GLN A 277 14.94 18.14 -10.81
CA GLN A 277 14.28 19.18 -11.59
C GLN A 277 13.87 18.63 -12.96
N LEU A 278 12.61 18.81 -13.32
CA LEU A 278 12.06 18.39 -14.59
C LEU A 278 12.18 19.50 -15.65
N PRO A 279 12.14 19.16 -16.96
CA PRO A 279 12.12 20.15 -18.03
C PRO A 279 10.92 21.10 -17.89
N PRO A 280 11.04 22.38 -18.31
CA PRO A 280 9.96 23.34 -18.12
C PRO A 280 8.72 23.02 -18.97
N LEU A 281 7.55 23.24 -18.40
CA LEU A 281 6.25 23.13 -19.07
C LEU A 281 5.66 24.52 -19.36
N SER A 282 4.92 24.64 -20.46
CA SER A 282 4.14 25.83 -20.75
C SER A 282 2.76 25.77 -20.10
N LEU A 283 2.30 26.87 -19.51
CA LEU A 283 0.92 27.02 -19.08
C LEU A 283 -0.05 27.18 -20.26
N PRO A 284 -1.30 26.71 -20.13
CA PRO A 284 -1.82 25.87 -19.04
C PRO A 284 -1.31 24.42 -19.12
N ILE A 285 -1.28 23.74 -17.98
CA ILE A 285 -0.93 22.32 -17.84
C ILE A 285 -2.20 21.56 -17.46
N ASP A 286 -2.69 20.70 -18.36
CA ASP A 286 -3.76 19.76 -18.06
C ASP A 286 -3.23 18.43 -17.50
N THR A 287 -4.13 17.62 -16.96
CA THR A 287 -3.82 16.32 -16.35
C THR A 287 -3.06 15.39 -17.30
N SER A 288 -3.45 15.34 -18.58
CA SER A 288 -2.81 14.45 -19.56
C SER A 288 -1.38 14.89 -19.89
N LYS A 289 -1.15 16.20 -19.98
CA LYS A 289 0.15 16.81 -20.22
C LYS A 289 1.07 16.58 -19.02
N TRP A 290 0.57 16.75 -17.80
CA TRP A 290 1.30 16.44 -16.58
C TRP A 290 1.69 14.95 -16.50
N ARG A 291 0.73 14.03 -16.66
CA ARG A 291 0.98 12.58 -16.60
C ARG A 291 2.06 12.14 -17.59
N LYS A 292 1.92 12.55 -18.85
CA LYS A 292 2.93 12.26 -19.90
C LYS A 292 4.30 12.83 -19.53
N HIS A 293 4.35 14.03 -18.98
CA HIS A 293 5.60 14.68 -18.60
C HIS A 293 6.30 13.95 -17.44
N LEU A 294 5.56 13.59 -16.39
CA LEU A 294 6.07 12.84 -15.24
C LEU A 294 6.56 11.44 -15.65
N ASP A 295 5.81 10.74 -16.49
CA ASP A 295 6.19 9.40 -16.97
C ASP A 295 7.44 9.45 -17.87
N GLN A 296 7.57 10.46 -18.73
CA GLN A 296 8.70 10.59 -19.65
C GLN A 296 9.99 11.03 -18.98
N HIS A 297 9.91 11.97 -18.03
CA HIS A 297 11.08 12.66 -17.48
C HIS A 297 11.42 12.32 -16.04
N PHE A 298 10.60 11.53 -15.35
CA PHE A 298 10.83 11.15 -13.95
C PHE A 298 10.77 9.64 -13.72
N LYS A 299 9.61 9.00 -13.94
CA LYS A 299 9.38 7.60 -13.50
C LYS A 299 10.23 6.54 -14.21
N LYS A 300 10.74 6.83 -15.41
CA LYS A 300 11.59 5.91 -16.19
C LYS A 300 13.03 5.82 -15.68
N HIS A 301 13.46 6.72 -14.81
CA HIS A 301 14.83 6.72 -14.31
C HIS A 301 15.03 5.69 -13.18
N GLN A 302 16.09 4.89 -13.26
CA GLN A 302 16.36 3.79 -12.32
C GLN A 302 16.58 4.29 -10.87
N ASP A 303 17.28 5.40 -10.69
CA ASP A 303 17.50 6.03 -9.39
C ASP A 303 16.17 6.53 -8.77
N VAL A 304 15.26 7.02 -9.60
CA VAL A 304 13.90 7.44 -9.20
C VAL A 304 13.06 6.24 -8.77
N GLN A 305 13.11 5.12 -9.50
CA GLN A 305 12.39 3.89 -9.11
C GLN A 305 12.90 3.34 -7.77
N ASN A 306 14.23 3.29 -7.59
CA ASN A 306 14.83 2.87 -6.32
C ASN A 306 14.47 3.82 -5.17
N ALA A 307 14.48 5.13 -5.44
CA ALA A 307 14.15 6.11 -4.42
C ALA A 307 12.68 6.08 -4.05
N TYR A 308 11.77 5.90 -5.02
CA TYR A 308 10.36 5.67 -4.76
C TYR A 308 10.18 4.55 -3.74
N ASP A 309 10.77 3.36 -3.97
CA ASP A 309 10.62 2.20 -3.08
C ASP A 309 11.09 2.45 -1.63
N LEU A 310 12.01 3.39 -1.40
CA LEU A 310 12.51 3.75 -0.08
C LEU A 310 11.82 4.98 0.53
N ALA A 311 11.19 5.81 -0.29
CA ALA A 311 10.57 7.07 0.14
C ALA A 311 9.34 6.82 1.03
N GLN A 312 9.18 7.65 2.04
CA GLN A 312 7.97 7.72 2.87
C GLN A 312 7.08 8.90 2.48
N SER A 313 7.65 9.93 1.86
CA SER A 313 6.89 11.01 1.26
C SER A 313 7.60 11.58 0.03
N CYS A 314 6.83 12.26 -0.80
CA CYS A 314 7.28 12.94 -1.99
C CYS A 314 6.72 14.37 -2.01
N ARG A 315 7.55 15.32 -2.43
CA ARG A 315 7.16 16.70 -2.63
C ARG A 315 7.25 17.03 -4.11
N VAL A 316 6.15 17.49 -4.68
CA VAL A 316 6.08 18.04 -6.04
C VAL A 316 5.94 19.55 -5.93
N ARG A 317 6.91 20.30 -6.44
CA ARG A 317 6.93 21.76 -6.39
C ARG A 317 6.87 22.33 -7.81
N ALA A 318 5.88 23.16 -8.10
CA ALA A 318 5.73 23.87 -9.36
C ALA A 318 6.06 25.35 -9.17
N VAL A 319 7.09 25.84 -9.86
CA VAL A 319 7.63 27.20 -9.73
C VAL A 319 7.38 27.97 -11.02
N ALA A 320 6.54 29.00 -10.96
CA ALA A 320 6.16 29.86 -12.09
C ALA A 320 6.80 31.27 -12.03
N GLY A 321 7.97 31.38 -11.39
CA GLY A 321 8.68 32.64 -11.21
C GLY A 321 7.84 33.66 -10.43
N GLU A 322 7.65 34.85 -11.00
CA GLU A 322 6.87 35.95 -10.40
C GLU A 322 5.38 35.62 -10.21
N LEU A 323 4.85 34.61 -10.90
CA LEU A 323 3.43 34.25 -10.80
C LEU A 323 3.11 33.42 -9.56
N GLY A 324 4.12 32.85 -8.90
CA GLY A 324 3.97 32.09 -7.66
C GLY A 324 4.63 30.72 -7.69
N THR A 325 4.52 30.03 -6.55
CA THR A 325 4.97 28.63 -6.37
C THR A 325 3.86 27.83 -5.72
N PHE A 326 3.64 26.62 -6.23
CA PHE A 326 2.74 25.63 -5.66
C PHE A 326 3.54 24.43 -5.17
N THR A 327 3.15 23.84 -4.04
CA THR A 327 3.78 22.64 -3.49
C THR A 327 2.71 21.64 -3.09
N LEU A 328 2.81 20.42 -3.61
CA LEU A 328 2.03 19.27 -3.22
C LEU A 328 2.94 18.31 -2.46
N VAL A 329 2.53 17.91 -1.26
CA VAL A 329 3.18 16.84 -0.50
C VAL A 329 2.26 15.63 -0.56
N VAL A 330 2.82 14.48 -0.98
CA VAL A 330 2.14 13.20 -0.98
C VAL A 330 2.87 12.25 -0.06
N GLU A 331 2.13 11.57 0.79
CA GLU A 331 2.68 10.60 1.73
C GLU A 331 2.41 9.18 1.25
N ARG A 332 3.30 8.27 1.63
CA ARG A 332 3.13 6.86 1.33
C ARG A 332 1.97 6.29 2.12
N GLU A 333 1.12 5.52 1.46
CA GLU A 333 0.09 4.76 2.15
C GLU A 333 0.74 3.79 3.16
N PHE A 334 0.23 3.79 4.39
CA PHE A 334 0.79 2.91 5.42
C PHE A 334 0.53 1.44 5.05
N SER A 335 1.62 0.69 4.83
CA SER A 335 1.57 -0.76 4.68
C SER A 335 2.48 -1.39 5.74
N PRO A 336 1.89 -2.06 6.76
CA PRO A 336 2.64 -2.61 7.90
C PRO A 336 3.63 -3.70 7.50
N LEU A 337 3.46 -4.31 6.33
CA LEU A 337 4.45 -5.18 5.72
C LEU A 337 4.65 -4.73 4.28
N ARG A 338 5.89 -4.69 3.78
CA ARG A 338 6.18 -4.35 2.37
C ARG A 338 7.54 -4.84 1.89
N TRP A 339 7.64 -4.94 0.56
CA TRP A 339 8.92 -5.15 -0.13
C TRP A 339 9.52 -3.82 -0.56
N ALA A 340 10.76 -3.54 -0.16
CA ALA A 340 11.60 -2.54 -0.80
C ALA A 340 12.48 -3.21 -1.85
N VAL A 341 12.37 -2.76 -3.10
CA VAL A 341 13.16 -3.27 -4.22
C VAL A 341 14.21 -2.23 -4.55
N ARG A 342 15.45 -2.67 -4.74
CA ARG A 342 16.53 -1.82 -5.22
C ARG A 342 17.20 -2.48 -6.40
N ARG A 343 17.17 -1.82 -7.55
CA ARG A 343 17.84 -2.29 -8.77
C ARG A 343 19.23 -1.67 -8.87
N THR A 344 20.26 -2.49 -8.98
CA THR A 344 21.66 -2.05 -9.17
C THR A 344 22.19 -2.55 -10.52
N ARG A 345 23.51 -2.47 -10.76
CA ARG A 345 24.15 -3.12 -11.92
C ARG A 345 24.34 -4.63 -11.71
N ASP A 346 24.37 -5.07 -10.46
CA ASP A 346 24.67 -6.46 -10.08
C ASP A 346 23.40 -7.31 -9.94
N GLY A 347 22.21 -6.72 -10.15
CA GLY A 347 20.93 -7.37 -9.98
C GLY A 347 19.93 -6.57 -9.14
N PHE A 348 18.83 -7.26 -8.81
CA PHE A 348 17.82 -6.79 -7.88
C PHE A 348 18.16 -7.17 -6.46
N TYR A 349 17.96 -6.23 -5.54
CA TYR A 349 18.05 -6.42 -4.11
C TYR A 349 16.64 -6.29 -3.53
N LEU A 350 16.26 -7.24 -2.69
CA LEU A 350 15.00 -7.24 -1.97
C LEU A 350 15.23 -7.11 -0.47
N ARG A 351 14.48 -6.19 0.15
CA ARG A 351 14.40 -6.03 1.59
C ARG A 351 12.96 -6.12 2.05
N ALA A 352 12.69 -6.97 3.04
CA ALA A 352 11.42 -6.98 3.74
C ALA A 352 11.42 -5.84 4.77
N LEU A 353 10.37 -5.05 4.78
CA LEU A 353 10.15 -4.00 5.77
C LEU A 353 8.89 -4.38 6.53
N ASP A 354 9.06 -4.66 7.82
CA ASP A 354 7.99 -5.03 8.73
C ASP A 354 7.84 -3.95 9.80
N ASP A 355 6.76 -3.19 9.68
CA ASP A 355 6.27 -2.19 10.62
C ASP A 355 4.94 -2.67 11.27
N SER A 356 4.62 -3.97 11.21
CA SER A 356 3.36 -4.55 11.72
C SER A 356 3.29 -4.62 13.23
N GLY A 357 4.44 -4.63 13.91
CA GLY A 357 4.53 -4.80 15.35
C GLY A 357 4.19 -6.22 15.82
N ALA A 358 4.00 -7.19 14.92
CA ALA A 358 3.75 -8.57 15.29
C ALA A 358 5.01 -9.21 15.90
N GLU A 359 4.84 -10.00 16.96
CA GLU A 359 5.93 -10.79 17.56
C GLU A 359 6.43 -11.92 16.64
N GLN A 360 5.64 -12.26 15.62
CA GLN A 360 5.91 -13.36 14.71
C GLN A 360 7.00 -12.98 13.71
N ILE A 361 7.99 -13.87 13.57
CA ILE A 361 9.04 -13.68 12.58
C ILE A 361 8.44 -13.78 11.17
N PRO A 362 8.70 -12.80 10.27
CA PRO A 362 8.16 -12.81 8.92
C PRO A 362 8.64 -14.04 8.15
N GLN A 363 7.72 -14.70 7.47
CA GLN A 363 8.03 -15.82 6.58
C GLN A 363 8.21 -15.30 5.16
N VAL A 364 9.35 -15.63 4.55
CA VAL A 364 9.65 -15.30 3.15
C VAL A 364 9.60 -16.56 2.31
N ALA A 365 8.99 -16.46 1.14
CA ALA A 365 9.00 -17.53 0.16
C ALA A 365 9.18 -16.99 -1.26
N ARG A 366 9.65 -17.87 -2.14
CA ARG A 366 9.78 -17.62 -3.58
C ARG A 366 8.98 -18.63 -4.38
N TYR A 367 8.36 -18.16 -5.45
CA TYR A 367 7.81 -18.99 -6.52
C TYR A 367 8.54 -18.66 -7.82
N GLU A 368 9.04 -19.69 -8.50
CA GLU A 368 9.74 -19.51 -9.78
C GLU A 368 8.74 -19.35 -10.91
N PHE A 369 9.09 -18.60 -11.96
CA PHE A 369 8.23 -18.47 -13.14
C PHE A 369 7.94 -19.81 -13.82
N ASN A 370 8.90 -20.75 -13.81
CA ASN A 370 8.73 -22.07 -14.42
C ASN A 370 8.07 -23.11 -13.49
N ALA A 371 7.97 -22.83 -12.19
CA ALA A 371 7.31 -23.66 -11.19
C ALA A 371 6.47 -22.77 -10.26
N PRO A 372 5.43 -22.08 -10.79
CA PRO A 372 4.77 -20.97 -10.12
C PRO A 372 3.85 -21.40 -8.97
N ASP A 373 3.63 -22.70 -8.80
CA ASP A 373 2.79 -23.30 -7.78
C ASP A 373 3.57 -24.03 -6.68
N ILE A 374 4.90 -24.04 -6.78
CA ILE A 374 5.80 -24.62 -5.78
C ILE A 374 6.38 -23.49 -4.93
N GLU A 375 6.04 -23.51 -3.65
CA GLU A 375 6.58 -22.57 -2.67
C GLU A 375 7.99 -23.00 -2.22
N GLN A 376 8.96 -22.12 -2.38
CA GLN A 376 10.33 -22.30 -1.88
C GLN A 376 10.51 -21.40 -0.65
N PRO A 377 10.55 -21.95 0.57
CA PRO A 377 10.80 -21.16 1.78
C PRO A 377 12.20 -20.56 1.72
N LEU A 378 12.34 -19.32 2.17
CA LEU A 378 13.60 -18.60 2.20
C LEU A 378 13.89 -18.11 3.62
N ASP A 379 15.18 -17.98 3.94
CA ASP A 379 15.60 -17.45 5.23
C ASP A 379 15.46 -15.92 5.28
N ILE A 380 14.58 -15.44 6.17
CA ILE A 380 14.32 -14.02 6.41
C ILE A 380 15.58 -13.22 6.78
N THR A 381 16.59 -13.84 7.40
CA THR A 381 17.80 -13.13 7.85
C THR A 381 18.57 -12.47 6.71
N SER A 382 18.38 -12.94 5.47
CA SER A 382 18.97 -12.33 4.27
C SER A 382 18.19 -11.09 3.81
N TYR A 383 16.89 -11.05 4.06
CA TYR A 383 15.96 -10.02 3.56
C TYR A 383 15.67 -8.91 4.58
N ASP A 384 15.95 -9.12 5.87
CA ASP A 384 15.77 -8.11 6.92
C ASP A 384 16.95 -7.10 7.00
N ARG A 385 18.10 -7.45 6.41
CA ARG A 385 19.30 -6.60 6.41
C ARG A 385 19.06 -5.26 5.69
N ALA A 386 19.74 -4.22 6.16
CA ALA A 386 19.66 -2.88 5.59
C ALA A 386 19.96 -2.83 4.07
N GLU A 387 20.89 -3.66 3.61
CA GLU A 387 21.33 -3.74 2.21
C GLU A 387 20.37 -4.54 1.31
N GLY A 388 19.52 -5.37 1.92
CA GLY A 388 18.70 -6.39 1.25
C GLY A 388 19.52 -7.60 0.76
N ALA A 389 18.82 -8.60 0.25
CA ALA A 389 19.42 -9.75 -0.41
C ALA A 389 19.40 -9.57 -1.93
N ILE A 390 20.49 -9.94 -2.61
CA ILE A 390 20.44 -10.14 -4.07
C ILE A 390 19.50 -11.29 -4.40
N VAL A 391 18.63 -11.10 -5.39
CA VAL A 391 17.56 -12.05 -5.69
C VAL A 391 17.55 -12.50 -7.15
N SER A 392 17.23 -13.78 -7.33
CA SER A 392 16.92 -14.34 -8.64
C SER A 392 15.50 -13.97 -9.07
N PRO A 393 15.18 -14.07 -10.37
CA PRO A 393 13.85 -13.76 -10.88
C PRO A 393 12.76 -14.69 -10.31
N GLY A 394 11.57 -14.16 -10.09
CA GLY A 394 10.43 -14.90 -9.55
C GLY A 394 9.47 -14.00 -8.76
N LEU A 395 8.46 -14.64 -8.17
CA LEU A 395 7.55 -14.03 -7.22
C LEU A 395 8.11 -14.20 -5.81
N TYR A 396 8.26 -13.11 -5.06
CA TYR A 396 8.63 -13.14 -3.66
C TYR A 396 7.43 -12.76 -2.80
N VAL A 397 7.16 -13.55 -1.78
CA VAL A 397 6.05 -13.35 -0.84
C VAL A 397 6.63 -13.22 0.55
N VAL A 398 6.18 -12.21 1.29
CA VAL A 398 6.44 -12.07 2.73
C VAL A 398 5.11 -12.12 3.48
N ARG A 399 5.09 -12.83 4.60
CA ARG A 399 3.91 -13.03 5.45
C ARG A 399 4.26 -12.79 6.91
N THR A 400 3.45 -11.97 7.59
CA THR A 400 3.54 -11.74 9.04
C THR A 400 2.12 -11.54 9.57
N GLY A 401 1.66 -12.39 10.51
CA GLY A 401 0.28 -12.36 10.98
C GLY A 401 -0.72 -12.46 9.82
N ASP A 402 -1.65 -11.49 9.76
CA ASP A 402 -2.63 -11.37 8.66
C ASP A 402 -2.12 -10.60 7.44
N TYR A 403 -0.88 -10.07 7.50
CA TYR A 403 -0.30 -9.30 6.42
C TYR A 403 0.43 -10.20 5.43
N LEU A 404 0.09 -10.02 4.15
CA LEU A 404 0.75 -10.67 3.03
C LEU A 404 1.12 -9.63 1.99
N ARG A 405 2.36 -9.66 1.50
CA ARG A 405 2.79 -8.86 0.34
C ARG A 405 3.61 -9.67 -0.63
N ALA A 406 3.33 -9.46 -1.91
CA ALA A 406 3.96 -10.17 -3.00
C ALA A 406 4.58 -9.18 -4.00
N VAL A 407 5.75 -9.51 -4.55
CA VAL A 407 6.45 -8.72 -5.57
C VAL A 407 7.05 -9.61 -6.65
N VAL A 408 6.88 -9.22 -7.92
CA VAL A 408 7.45 -9.92 -9.08
C VAL A 408 8.78 -9.27 -9.47
N ILE A 409 9.84 -10.07 -9.46
CA ILE A 409 11.19 -9.69 -9.93
C ILE A 409 11.44 -10.32 -11.30
N ALA A 410 11.63 -9.50 -12.33
CA ALA A 410 11.97 -9.97 -13.67
C ALA A 410 13.46 -10.34 -13.80
N PRO A 411 13.80 -11.20 -14.77
CA PRO A 411 15.18 -11.43 -15.17
C PRO A 411 15.83 -10.18 -15.74
N GLU A 412 17.12 -10.06 -15.51
CA GLU A 412 17.97 -9.13 -16.25
C GLU A 412 18.26 -9.74 -17.63
N VAL A 413 17.80 -9.07 -18.68
CA VAL A 413 18.07 -9.50 -20.05
C VAL A 413 19.42 -8.96 -20.44
N HIS A 414 20.44 -9.82 -20.38
CA HIS A 414 21.78 -9.41 -20.73
C HIS A 414 22.03 -9.51 -22.24
N HIS A 415 21.58 -10.57 -22.93
CA HIS A 415 22.05 -10.82 -24.31
C HIS A 415 21.05 -11.48 -25.30
N THR A 416 20.00 -12.20 -24.86
CA THR A 416 19.16 -12.99 -25.80
C THR A 416 17.64 -12.92 -25.54
N PHE A 417 16.84 -12.96 -26.61
CA PHE A 417 15.37 -13.02 -26.54
C PHE A 417 14.82 -14.36 -26.01
N GLN A 418 15.66 -15.42 -25.92
CA GLN A 418 15.25 -16.69 -25.31
C GLN A 418 15.06 -16.57 -23.81
N ASP A 419 15.79 -15.67 -23.14
CA ASP A 419 15.70 -15.41 -21.69
C ASP A 419 14.35 -14.81 -21.29
N LEU A 420 13.55 -14.41 -22.27
CA LEU A 420 12.20 -13.86 -22.10
C LEU A 420 11.09 -14.92 -22.14
N ARG A 421 11.39 -16.15 -22.58
CA ARG A 421 10.38 -17.20 -22.67
C ARG A 421 10.29 -17.94 -21.34
N VAL A 422 9.13 -17.82 -20.69
CA VAL A 422 8.74 -18.65 -19.56
C VAL A 422 7.85 -19.77 -20.06
N GLU A 423 8.10 -20.99 -19.59
CA GLU A 423 7.21 -22.13 -19.80
C GLU A 423 6.77 -22.65 -18.43
N PRO A 424 5.74 -22.04 -17.81
CA PRO A 424 5.30 -22.45 -16.49
C PRO A 424 4.81 -23.89 -16.51
N ARG A 425 5.34 -24.72 -15.61
CA ARG A 425 4.94 -26.11 -15.41
C ARG A 425 4.25 -26.22 -14.06
N ILE A 426 2.95 -26.46 -14.08
CA ILE A 426 2.16 -26.62 -12.86
C ILE A 426 2.29 -28.08 -12.41
N SER A 427 2.49 -28.29 -11.10
CA SER A 427 2.55 -29.62 -10.53
C SER A 427 1.19 -30.33 -10.63
N GLY A 428 1.20 -31.65 -10.84
CA GLY A 428 -0.03 -32.42 -11.01
C GLY A 428 -0.86 -32.42 -9.72
N ARG A 429 -2.12 -31.97 -9.82
CA ARG A 429 -3.07 -31.89 -8.70
C ARG A 429 -4.22 -32.88 -8.87
N ARG A 430 -4.88 -33.26 -7.77
CA ARG A 430 -6.07 -34.11 -7.85
C ARG A 430 -7.27 -33.24 -8.17
N ARG A 431 -8.26 -33.84 -8.83
CA ARG A 431 -9.57 -33.24 -9.03
C ARG A 431 -10.37 -33.23 -7.72
N ALA A 432 -10.01 -32.31 -6.82
CA ALA A 432 -10.62 -32.13 -5.52
C ALA A 432 -10.82 -30.64 -5.22
N THR A 433 -11.84 -30.33 -4.40
CA THR A 433 -12.18 -28.97 -4.01
C THR A 433 -11.01 -28.26 -3.32
N ALA A 434 -10.36 -28.93 -2.36
CA ALA A 434 -9.20 -28.39 -1.64
C ALA A 434 -8.03 -28.07 -2.58
N ASP A 435 -7.59 -29.05 -3.40
CA ASP A 435 -6.48 -28.87 -4.35
C ASP A 435 -6.74 -27.74 -5.36
N THR A 436 -8.01 -27.51 -5.74
CA THR A 436 -8.43 -26.41 -6.62
C THR A 436 -8.41 -25.05 -5.91
N ILE A 437 -8.89 -24.97 -4.66
CA ILE A 437 -8.84 -23.75 -3.85
C ILE A 437 -7.40 -23.33 -3.57
N ASP A 438 -6.51 -24.29 -3.30
CA ASP A 438 -5.09 -23.99 -3.09
C ASP A 438 -4.45 -23.40 -4.36
N LEU A 439 -4.86 -23.86 -5.54
CA LEU A 439 -4.40 -23.29 -6.80
C LEU A 439 -4.98 -21.88 -7.04
N ILE A 440 -6.23 -21.63 -6.64
CA ILE A 440 -6.85 -20.30 -6.68
C ILE A 440 -6.12 -19.32 -5.74
N ARG A 441 -5.71 -19.78 -4.55
CA ARG A 441 -4.86 -18.99 -3.63
C ARG A 441 -3.54 -18.60 -4.27
N ILE A 442 -2.90 -19.52 -5.00
CA ILE A 442 -1.66 -19.23 -5.74
C ILE A 442 -1.93 -18.19 -6.84
N VAL A 443 -3.02 -18.33 -7.60
CA VAL A 443 -3.42 -17.31 -8.58
C VAL A 443 -3.58 -15.94 -7.92
N ASP A 444 -4.23 -15.85 -6.76
CA ASP A 444 -4.42 -14.60 -6.03
C ASP A 444 -3.08 -13.97 -5.61
N LEU A 445 -2.10 -14.79 -5.17
CA LEU A 445 -0.73 -14.30 -4.89
C LEU A 445 -0.09 -13.64 -6.12
N TRP A 446 -0.18 -14.29 -7.29
CA TRP A 446 0.40 -13.77 -8.52
C TRP A 446 -0.35 -12.54 -9.06
N VAL A 447 -1.67 -12.51 -8.93
CA VAL A 447 -2.52 -11.38 -9.37
C VAL A 447 -2.25 -10.13 -8.52
N CYS A 448 -2.24 -10.29 -7.19
CA CYS A 448 -2.04 -9.20 -6.24
C CYS A 448 -0.56 -8.79 -6.11
N ALA A 449 0.36 -9.51 -6.76
CA ALA A 449 1.78 -9.20 -6.71
C ALA A 449 2.09 -7.86 -7.38
N ARG A 450 2.81 -7.02 -6.64
CA ARG A 450 3.35 -5.76 -7.17
C ARG A 450 4.38 -6.06 -8.24
N VAL A 451 4.28 -5.37 -9.36
CA VAL A 451 5.19 -5.55 -10.50
C VAL A 451 6.23 -4.44 -10.46
N THR A 452 7.52 -4.80 -10.36
CA THR A 452 8.61 -3.83 -10.57
C THR A 452 8.50 -3.27 -11.98
N GLY A 453 8.59 -1.96 -12.22
CA GLY A 453 8.22 -1.22 -13.46
C GLY A 453 8.93 -1.60 -14.79
N ASN A 454 9.38 -2.83 -14.93
CA ASN A 454 9.84 -3.49 -16.13
C ASN A 454 8.66 -4.18 -16.85
N ILE A 455 8.48 -3.87 -18.14
CA ILE A 455 7.47 -4.49 -19.02
C ILE A 455 7.60 -6.02 -19.05
N LEU A 456 8.80 -6.55 -18.86
CA LEU A 456 9.05 -7.98 -18.83
C LEU A 456 8.38 -8.66 -17.64
N SER A 457 8.34 -7.99 -16.47
CA SER A 457 7.66 -8.51 -15.29
C SER A 457 6.15 -8.68 -15.54
N LEU A 458 5.53 -7.78 -16.33
CA LEU A 458 4.13 -7.88 -16.73
C LEU A 458 3.89 -9.07 -17.67
N SER A 459 4.73 -9.22 -18.70
CA SER A 459 4.60 -10.33 -19.65
C SER A 459 4.78 -11.69 -18.98
N MET A 460 5.79 -11.85 -18.13
CA MET A 460 6.06 -13.12 -17.46
C MET A 460 4.97 -13.48 -16.44
N ARG A 461 4.49 -12.49 -15.67
CA ARG A 461 3.33 -12.67 -14.80
C ARG A 461 2.10 -13.12 -15.58
N ARG A 462 1.86 -12.51 -16.76
CA ARG A 462 0.77 -12.89 -17.66
C ARG A 462 0.87 -14.35 -18.09
N ASP A 463 2.04 -14.80 -18.52
CA ASP A 463 2.27 -16.19 -18.94
C ASP A 463 2.05 -17.19 -17.79
N VAL A 464 2.49 -16.86 -16.58
CA VAL A 464 2.22 -17.65 -15.37
C VAL A 464 0.73 -17.71 -15.06
N LEU A 465 0.02 -16.58 -15.05
CA LEU A 465 -1.42 -16.54 -14.78
C LEU A 465 -2.22 -17.34 -15.80
N LEU A 466 -1.85 -17.28 -17.09
CA LEU A 466 -2.46 -18.12 -18.12
C LEU A 466 -2.31 -19.60 -17.83
N ALA A 467 -1.11 -20.04 -17.43
CA ALA A 467 -0.84 -21.44 -17.11
C ALA A 467 -1.59 -21.92 -15.86
N LEU A 468 -1.62 -21.11 -14.79
CA LEU A 468 -2.35 -21.43 -13.56
C LEU A 468 -3.86 -21.55 -13.80
N VAL A 469 -4.43 -20.66 -14.60
CA VAL A 469 -5.88 -20.65 -14.88
C VAL A 469 -6.25 -21.75 -15.85
N GLN A 470 -5.39 -22.06 -16.83
CA GLN A 470 -5.53 -23.27 -17.64
C GLN A 470 -5.58 -24.52 -16.76
N GLU A 471 -4.76 -24.61 -15.72
CA GLU A 471 -4.79 -25.74 -14.80
C GLU A 471 -6.06 -25.77 -13.93
N ILE A 472 -6.55 -24.63 -13.44
CA ILE A 472 -7.86 -24.56 -12.74
C ILE A 472 -8.98 -25.11 -13.62
N PHE A 473 -9.04 -24.70 -14.89
CA PHE A 473 -10.06 -25.17 -15.83
C PHE A 473 -9.79 -26.58 -16.37
N HIS A 474 -8.56 -27.09 -16.28
CA HIS A 474 -8.24 -28.49 -16.48
C HIS A 474 -8.83 -29.35 -15.35
N LEU A 475 -8.63 -28.96 -14.08
CA LEU A 475 -9.20 -29.67 -12.93
C LEU A 475 -10.74 -29.66 -12.97
N ILE A 476 -11.35 -28.51 -13.26
CA ILE A 476 -12.80 -28.38 -13.32
C ILE A 476 -13.37 -29.05 -14.59
N GLY A 477 -12.96 -28.58 -15.76
CA GLY A 477 -13.50 -28.95 -17.07
C GLY A 477 -12.96 -30.25 -17.68
N GLY A 478 -11.89 -30.81 -17.12
CA GLY A 478 -11.28 -32.08 -17.50
C GLY A 478 -10.37 -32.04 -18.74
N ASP A 479 -9.73 -33.17 -19.05
CA ASP A 479 -8.74 -33.33 -20.13
C ASP A 479 -9.22 -32.91 -21.52
N ARG A 480 -10.52 -33.08 -21.79
CA ARG A 480 -11.11 -32.71 -23.08
C ARG A 480 -11.09 -31.20 -23.26
N TRP A 481 -11.49 -30.45 -22.24
CA TRP A 481 -11.46 -28.99 -22.26
C TRP A 481 -10.02 -28.46 -22.37
N ALA A 482 -9.10 -28.99 -21.56
CA ALA A 482 -7.70 -28.57 -21.57
C ALA A 482 -7.02 -28.78 -22.95
N ARG A 483 -7.37 -29.84 -23.68
CA ARG A 483 -6.91 -30.05 -25.07
C ARG A 483 -7.41 -28.96 -26.02
N GLY A 484 -8.63 -28.49 -25.84
CA GLY A 484 -9.19 -27.37 -26.59
C GLY A 484 -8.45 -26.05 -26.34
N GLU A 485 -8.22 -25.70 -25.07
CA GLU A 485 -7.43 -24.51 -24.70
C GLU A 485 -5.98 -24.58 -25.21
N ASN A 486 -5.34 -25.74 -25.13
CA ASN A 486 -3.99 -25.94 -25.68
C ASN A 486 -3.96 -25.77 -27.21
N THR A 487 -5.02 -26.18 -27.91
CA THR A 487 -5.17 -25.95 -29.36
C THR A 487 -5.28 -24.45 -29.65
N LEU A 488 -6.07 -23.72 -28.87
CA LEU A 488 -6.22 -22.27 -28.98
C LEU A 488 -4.87 -21.55 -28.77
N ARG A 489 -4.11 -21.94 -27.75
CA ARG A 489 -2.78 -21.38 -27.44
C ARG A 489 -1.77 -21.65 -28.56
N LYS A 490 -1.78 -22.84 -29.15
CA LYS A 490 -0.82 -23.25 -30.18
C LYS A 490 -1.08 -22.60 -31.54
N TYR A 491 -2.35 -22.44 -31.94
CA TYR A 491 -2.76 -21.99 -33.26
C TYR A 491 -3.42 -20.60 -33.23
N GLY A 492 -2.88 -19.69 -32.43
CA GLY A 492 -3.46 -18.36 -32.15
C GLY A 492 -4.11 -17.69 -33.36
N GLY A 493 -5.28 -17.08 -33.15
CA GLY A 493 -6.11 -16.46 -34.21
C GLY A 493 -7.26 -17.32 -34.72
N ARG A 494 -7.35 -18.61 -34.34
CA ARG A 494 -8.57 -19.41 -34.58
C ARG A 494 -9.70 -19.03 -33.62
N PRO A 495 -10.96 -19.00 -34.08
CA PRO A 495 -12.10 -18.79 -33.19
C PRO A 495 -12.13 -19.79 -32.03
N VAL A 496 -12.39 -19.32 -30.80
CA VAL A 496 -12.43 -20.17 -29.59
C VAL A 496 -13.29 -21.42 -29.80
N LEU A 497 -14.49 -21.25 -30.37
CA LEU A 497 -15.45 -22.33 -30.57
C LEU A 497 -14.92 -23.44 -31.49
N GLN A 498 -14.08 -23.13 -32.47
CA GLN A 498 -13.47 -24.15 -33.32
C GLN A 498 -12.42 -24.98 -32.56
N CYS A 499 -11.80 -24.40 -31.53
CA CYS A 499 -10.77 -25.07 -30.73
C CYS A 499 -11.39 -25.94 -29.63
N VAL A 500 -12.40 -25.43 -28.93
CA VAL A 500 -13.03 -26.14 -27.80
C VAL A 500 -14.29 -26.91 -28.16
N GLY A 501 -15.00 -26.54 -29.24
CA GLY A 501 -16.26 -27.14 -29.66
C GLY A 501 -16.25 -28.66 -29.83
N PRO A 502 -15.20 -29.28 -30.40
CA PRO A 502 -15.10 -30.75 -30.51
C PRO A 502 -15.14 -31.49 -29.15
N PHE A 503 -14.94 -30.77 -28.04
CA PHE A 503 -14.83 -31.30 -26.69
C PHE A 503 -16.02 -30.95 -25.80
N LEU A 504 -17.00 -30.22 -26.32
CA LEU A 504 -18.22 -29.80 -25.63
C LEU A 504 -19.38 -30.77 -25.88
N LYS A 505 -20.31 -30.86 -24.92
CA LYS A 505 -21.60 -31.53 -25.11
C LYS A 505 -22.50 -30.68 -26.03
N LYS A 506 -23.56 -31.28 -26.57
CA LYS A 506 -24.47 -30.59 -27.49
C LYS A 506 -25.05 -29.32 -26.88
N GLU A 507 -25.49 -29.39 -25.64
CA GLU A 507 -26.08 -28.28 -24.90
C GLU A 507 -25.08 -27.14 -24.67
N GLU A 508 -23.82 -27.50 -24.46
CA GLU A 508 -22.72 -26.55 -24.25
C GLU A 508 -22.32 -25.85 -25.56
N ILE A 509 -22.39 -26.57 -26.69
CA ILE A 509 -22.18 -25.99 -28.02
C ILE A 509 -23.29 -24.98 -28.32
N GLU A 510 -24.55 -25.31 -28.04
CA GLU A 510 -25.68 -24.40 -28.25
C GLU A 510 -25.55 -23.13 -27.39
N LEU A 511 -25.15 -23.26 -26.12
CA LEU A 511 -24.84 -22.13 -25.26
C LEU A 511 -23.69 -21.29 -25.83
N ALA A 512 -22.59 -21.92 -26.23
CA ALA A 512 -21.41 -21.23 -26.75
C ALA A 512 -21.71 -20.47 -28.05
N GLU A 513 -22.53 -21.05 -28.95
CA GLU A 513 -23.03 -20.35 -30.15
C GLU A 513 -23.87 -19.13 -29.78
N ARG A 514 -24.69 -19.23 -28.71
CA ARG A 514 -25.50 -18.11 -28.26
C ARG A 514 -24.66 -16.98 -27.67
N VAL A 515 -23.64 -17.30 -26.87
CA VAL A 515 -22.65 -16.33 -26.37
C VAL A 515 -21.93 -15.66 -27.54
N ARG A 516 -21.49 -16.43 -28.55
CA ARG A 516 -20.82 -15.91 -29.74
C ARG A 516 -21.72 -14.96 -30.54
N ALA A 517 -23.01 -15.28 -30.67
CA ALA A 517 -23.97 -14.42 -31.36
C ALA A 517 -24.19 -13.07 -30.66
N GLN A 518 -23.98 -13.01 -29.33
CA GLN A 518 -24.15 -11.81 -28.51
C GLN A 518 -22.82 -11.13 -28.16
N ILE A 519 -21.70 -11.54 -28.76
CA ILE A 519 -20.37 -11.14 -28.30
C ILE A 519 -20.14 -9.62 -28.30
N HIS A 520 -20.69 -8.90 -29.28
CA HIS A 520 -20.57 -7.44 -29.37
C HIS A 520 -21.40 -6.71 -28.32
N GLU A 521 -22.54 -7.27 -27.90
CA GLU A 521 -23.35 -6.74 -26.79
C GLU A 521 -22.62 -6.99 -25.47
N LEU A 522 -22.12 -8.22 -25.27
CA LEU A 522 -21.35 -8.61 -24.09
C LEU A 522 -20.06 -7.81 -23.94
N ALA A 523 -19.39 -7.43 -25.03
CA ALA A 523 -18.18 -6.60 -25.00
C ALA A 523 -18.42 -5.20 -24.43
N ARG A 524 -19.63 -4.66 -24.57
CA ARG A 524 -20.04 -3.36 -24.01
C ARG A 524 -20.66 -3.45 -22.63
N ALA A 525 -21.06 -4.66 -22.23
CA ALA A 525 -21.67 -4.92 -20.94
C ALA A 525 -20.63 -4.91 -19.82
N THR A 526 -21.07 -4.50 -18.64
CA THR A 526 -20.32 -4.62 -17.37
C THR A 526 -20.12 -6.09 -16.99
N PRO A 527 -19.12 -6.42 -16.13
CA PRO A 527 -18.92 -7.79 -15.67
C PRO A 527 -20.16 -8.40 -14.99
N MET A 528 -20.91 -7.60 -14.23
CA MET A 528 -22.15 -8.03 -13.59
C MET A 528 -23.25 -8.38 -14.62
N GLU A 529 -23.43 -7.56 -15.65
CA GLU A 529 -24.36 -7.86 -16.74
C GLU A 529 -23.96 -9.14 -17.50
N ARG A 530 -22.65 -9.38 -17.69
CA ARG A 530 -22.15 -10.64 -18.28
C ARG A 530 -22.47 -11.84 -17.38
N ALA A 531 -22.36 -11.71 -16.06
CA ALA A 531 -22.75 -12.75 -15.11
C ALA A 531 -24.25 -13.06 -15.18
N GLN A 532 -25.10 -12.03 -15.27
CA GLN A 532 -26.55 -12.20 -15.45
C GLN A 532 -26.89 -12.91 -16.76
N GLN A 533 -26.24 -12.54 -17.86
CA GLN A 533 -26.43 -13.22 -19.14
C GLN A 533 -25.95 -14.67 -19.10
N LEU A 534 -24.80 -14.94 -18.48
CA LEU A 534 -24.31 -16.31 -18.31
C LEU A 534 -25.27 -17.15 -17.47
N ALA A 535 -25.83 -16.60 -16.39
CA ALA A 535 -26.81 -17.30 -15.56
C ALA A 535 -28.07 -17.63 -16.36
N LEU A 536 -28.63 -16.66 -17.10
CA LEU A 536 -29.81 -16.85 -17.95
C LEU A 536 -29.61 -17.95 -19.01
N LEU A 537 -28.46 -17.92 -19.69
CA LEU A 537 -28.12 -18.94 -20.69
C LEU A 537 -27.91 -20.31 -20.04
N SER A 538 -27.27 -20.35 -18.87
CA SER A 538 -27.01 -21.58 -18.15
C SER A 538 -28.29 -22.26 -17.66
N THR A 539 -29.29 -21.50 -17.18
CA THR A 539 -30.62 -22.02 -16.84
C THR A 539 -31.28 -22.69 -18.04
N ARG A 540 -31.15 -22.06 -19.22
CA ARG A 540 -31.82 -22.52 -20.44
C ARG A 540 -31.19 -23.77 -21.05
N TYR A 541 -29.86 -23.84 -21.06
CA TYR A 541 -29.14 -24.87 -21.83
C TYR A 541 -28.50 -25.95 -20.95
N LEU A 542 -27.99 -25.63 -19.76
CA LEU A 542 -27.16 -26.58 -18.98
C LEU A 542 -27.96 -27.47 -18.02
N HIS A 543 -29.28 -27.26 -17.89
CA HIS A 543 -30.17 -28.02 -16.99
C HIS A 543 -29.59 -28.23 -15.58
N LEU A 544 -28.97 -27.18 -15.02
CA LEU A 544 -28.27 -27.22 -13.75
C LEU A 544 -29.23 -27.43 -12.58
N HIS A 545 -28.89 -28.34 -11.66
CA HIS A 545 -29.68 -28.60 -10.46
C HIS A 545 -29.08 -27.75 -9.33
N VAL A 546 -29.86 -26.82 -8.74
CA VAL A 546 -29.38 -25.85 -7.74
C VAL A 546 -29.84 -26.23 -6.31
N HIS A 547 -29.96 -27.52 -6.02
CA HIS A 547 -30.39 -28.01 -4.71
C HIS A 547 -29.19 -28.46 -3.88
N GLY A 548 -28.96 -27.84 -2.72
CA GLY A 548 -28.10 -28.39 -1.65
C GLY A 548 -26.75 -27.72 -1.38
N ALA A 549 -26.38 -26.61 -2.03
CA ALA A 549 -25.05 -26.02 -1.82
C ALA A 549 -24.88 -25.24 -0.50
N THR A 550 -25.93 -24.64 0.06
CA THR A 550 -25.87 -23.88 1.32
C THR A 550 -26.65 -24.61 2.42
N GLY A 551 -25.97 -25.06 3.46
CA GLY A 551 -26.55 -25.69 4.65
C GLY A 551 -27.33 -24.72 5.55
N ASP A 552 -28.13 -23.82 4.98
CA ASP A 552 -29.06 -22.99 5.73
C ASP A 552 -30.42 -22.99 5.04
N GLY A 553 -31.44 -23.36 5.81
CA GLY A 553 -32.83 -23.59 5.40
C GLY A 553 -33.59 -22.31 5.07
N GLN A 554 -32.98 -21.39 4.31
CA GLN A 554 -33.71 -20.30 3.67
C GLN A 554 -33.83 -20.60 2.18
N SER A 555 -35.07 -20.61 1.72
CA SER A 555 -35.53 -20.62 0.34
C SER A 555 -35.00 -19.40 -0.41
N GLY A 556 -33.69 -19.35 -0.63
CA GLY A 556 -33.05 -18.41 -1.52
C GLY A 556 -33.44 -18.73 -2.95
N ASP A 557 -33.91 -17.71 -3.65
CA ASP A 557 -34.26 -17.73 -5.06
C ASP A 557 -33.19 -18.46 -5.91
N THR A 558 -33.64 -19.40 -6.73
CA THR A 558 -32.77 -20.26 -7.55
C THR A 558 -31.96 -19.40 -8.54
N ASP A 559 -32.56 -18.32 -9.03
CA ASP A 559 -31.93 -17.40 -9.97
C ASP A 559 -30.79 -16.64 -9.30
N SER A 560 -31.00 -16.18 -8.07
CA SER A 560 -29.97 -15.52 -7.25
C SER A 560 -28.74 -16.42 -6.99
N ARG A 561 -28.95 -17.73 -6.77
CA ARG A 561 -27.85 -18.69 -6.57
C ARG A 561 -27.06 -18.95 -7.85
N LEU A 562 -27.74 -19.13 -8.98
CA LEU A 562 -27.08 -19.37 -10.25
C LEU A 562 -26.33 -18.13 -10.74
N LEU A 563 -26.85 -16.93 -10.45
CA LEU A 563 -26.13 -15.68 -10.68
C LEU A 563 -24.80 -15.65 -9.93
N TRP A 564 -24.82 -15.96 -8.62
CA TRP A 564 -23.59 -16.00 -7.81
C TRP A 564 -22.59 -17.04 -8.33
N LEU A 565 -23.04 -18.24 -8.73
CA LEU A 565 -22.18 -19.26 -9.32
C LEU A 565 -21.61 -18.84 -10.68
N SER A 566 -22.39 -18.12 -11.48
CA SER A 566 -21.96 -17.57 -12.77
C SER A 566 -20.91 -16.48 -12.58
N GLU A 567 -21.11 -15.60 -11.60
CA GLU A 567 -20.12 -14.60 -11.20
C GLU A 567 -18.82 -15.26 -10.71
N LEU A 568 -18.91 -16.25 -9.82
CA LEU A 568 -17.73 -17.00 -9.35
C LEU A 568 -16.98 -17.62 -10.55
N ALA A 569 -17.69 -18.30 -11.45
CA ALA A 569 -17.08 -18.93 -12.61
C ALA A 569 -16.41 -17.90 -13.56
N LEU A 570 -17.01 -16.71 -13.73
CA LEU A 570 -16.43 -15.64 -14.53
C LEU A 570 -15.23 -14.98 -13.84
N ARG A 571 -15.30 -14.71 -12.54
CA ARG A 571 -14.17 -14.18 -11.73
C ARG A 571 -12.95 -15.11 -11.82
N LEU A 572 -13.16 -16.43 -11.74
CA LEU A 572 -12.12 -17.43 -11.93
C LEU A 572 -11.59 -17.45 -13.38
N ALA A 573 -12.47 -17.36 -14.37
CA ALA A 573 -12.10 -17.37 -15.78
C ALA A 573 -11.35 -16.10 -16.22
N SER A 574 -11.70 -14.94 -15.65
CA SER A 574 -11.11 -13.63 -15.94
C SER A 574 -9.93 -13.28 -15.06
N VAL A 575 -9.71 -14.05 -13.97
CA VAL A 575 -8.58 -13.89 -13.05
C VAL A 575 -8.62 -12.57 -12.30
N SER A 576 -9.80 -12.26 -11.76
CA SER A 576 -10.02 -11.01 -11.02
C SER A 576 -9.36 -10.99 -9.64
N THR A 577 -8.80 -9.84 -9.28
CA THR A 577 -8.30 -9.55 -7.93
C THR A 577 -9.41 -9.72 -6.89
N GLY A 578 -9.08 -10.29 -5.72
CA GLY A 578 -10.01 -10.35 -4.58
C GLY A 578 -11.13 -11.37 -4.71
N THR A 579 -11.04 -12.32 -5.66
CA THR A 579 -12.04 -13.38 -5.87
C THR A 579 -12.27 -14.20 -4.60
N ILE A 580 -11.21 -14.49 -3.83
CA ILE A 580 -11.29 -15.24 -2.58
C ILE A 580 -12.04 -14.42 -1.51
N THR A 581 -11.67 -13.16 -1.35
CA THR A 581 -12.29 -12.23 -0.40
C THR A 581 -13.78 -12.04 -0.68
N TRP A 582 -14.15 -11.86 -1.95
CA TRP A 582 -15.55 -11.74 -2.38
C TRP A 582 -16.35 -13.03 -2.13
N ALA A 583 -15.76 -14.19 -2.42
CA ALA A 583 -16.45 -15.46 -2.26
C ALA A 583 -16.65 -15.84 -0.77
N GLY A 584 -15.72 -15.42 0.09
CA GLY A 584 -15.75 -15.69 1.54
C GLY A 584 -16.00 -17.17 1.84
N ASP A 585 -16.88 -17.44 2.80
CA ASP A 585 -17.22 -18.80 3.25
C ASP A 585 -17.89 -19.66 2.17
N LYS A 586 -18.46 -19.04 1.13
CA LYS A 586 -19.14 -19.74 0.04
C LYS A 586 -18.17 -20.30 -0.99
N LEU A 587 -16.89 -19.93 -0.96
CA LEU A 587 -15.89 -20.37 -1.94
C LEU A 587 -15.84 -21.90 -2.05
N HIS A 588 -15.79 -22.60 -0.92
CA HIS A 588 -15.69 -24.06 -0.91
C HIS A 588 -16.90 -24.73 -1.58
N GLN A 589 -18.11 -24.27 -1.25
CA GLN A 589 -19.35 -24.76 -1.84
C GLN A 589 -19.42 -24.47 -3.34
N GLY A 590 -19.03 -23.26 -3.75
CA GLY A 590 -18.98 -22.85 -5.15
C GLY A 590 -18.02 -23.69 -5.99
N ILE A 591 -16.79 -23.92 -5.51
CA ILE A 591 -15.81 -24.75 -6.22
C ILE A 591 -16.27 -26.21 -6.27
N SER A 592 -16.83 -26.74 -5.18
CA SER A 592 -17.41 -28.09 -5.16
C SER A 592 -18.51 -28.23 -6.21
N TYR A 593 -19.38 -27.24 -6.34
CA TYR A 593 -20.44 -27.22 -7.35
C TYR A 593 -19.88 -27.20 -8.78
N LEU A 594 -18.89 -26.36 -9.06
CA LEU A 594 -18.27 -26.29 -10.40
C LEU A 594 -17.55 -27.61 -10.76
N LEU A 595 -16.97 -28.30 -9.79
CA LEU A 595 -16.41 -29.64 -9.99
C LEU A 595 -17.49 -30.70 -10.25
N GLU A 596 -18.67 -30.59 -9.65
CA GLU A 596 -19.77 -31.52 -9.94
C GLU A 596 -20.41 -31.24 -11.31
N PHE A 597 -20.61 -29.95 -11.63
CA PHE A 597 -21.27 -29.46 -12.84
C PHE A 597 -20.33 -28.56 -13.67
N PRO A 598 -19.32 -29.12 -14.36
CA PRO A 598 -18.28 -28.35 -15.02
C PRO A 598 -18.74 -27.55 -16.25
N GLY A 599 -19.97 -27.75 -16.72
CA GLY A 599 -20.49 -27.02 -17.88
C GLY A 599 -20.57 -25.52 -17.66
N LEU A 600 -20.91 -25.08 -16.44
CA LEU A 600 -20.95 -23.65 -16.09
C LEU A 600 -19.55 -23.03 -16.16
N ALA A 601 -18.54 -23.70 -15.60
CA ALA A 601 -17.15 -23.26 -15.67
C ALA A 601 -16.65 -23.19 -17.11
N ARG A 602 -16.91 -24.21 -17.93
CA ARG A 602 -16.53 -24.22 -19.35
C ARG A 602 -17.21 -23.09 -20.13
N ALA A 603 -18.49 -22.81 -19.85
CA ALA A 603 -19.22 -21.71 -20.44
C ALA A 603 -18.64 -20.33 -20.05
N ALA A 604 -18.31 -20.13 -18.77
CA ALA A 604 -17.66 -18.91 -18.29
C ALA A 604 -16.29 -18.70 -18.96
N ARG A 605 -15.47 -19.75 -19.01
CA ARG A 605 -14.15 -19.70 -19.66
C ARG A 605 -14.23 -19.46 -21.16
N PHE A 606 -15.21 -20.07 -21.84
CA PHE A 606 -15.50 -19.78 -23.24
C PHE A 606 -15.82 -18.30 -23.45
N MET A 607 -16.70 -17.72 -22.62
CA MET A 607 -17.11 -16.32 -22.73
C MET A 607 -15.92 -15.36 -22.57
N VAL A 608 -15.07 -15.57 -21.55
CA VAL A 608 -13.86 -14.76 -21.33
C VAL A 608 -12.90 -14.86 -22.53
N LEU A 609 -12.60 -16.07 -22.99
CA LEU A 609 -11.69 -16.28 -24.13
C LEU A 609 -12.25 -15.68 -25.43
N ALA A 610 -13.57 -15.76 -25.65
CA ALA A 610 -14.22 -15.19 -26.84
C ALA A 610 -14.18 -13.66 -26.82
N LEU A 611 -14.39 -13.04 -25.65
CA LEU A 611 -14.29 -11.58 -25.48
C LEU A 611 -12.85 -11.09 -25.66
N ASP A 612 -11.85 -11.83 -25.14
CA ASP A 612 -10.42 -11.51 -25.33
C ASP A 612 -10.00 -11.50 -26.81
N GLN A 613 -10.65 -12.31 -27.66
CA GLN A 613 -10.42 -12.27 -29.11
C GLN A 613 -11.00 -11.04 -29.80
N THR A 614 -12.00 -10.38 -29.20
CA THR A 614 -12.63 -9.18 -29.74
C THR A 614 -12.01 -7.87 -29.25
N ALA A 615 -11.23 -7.91 -28.17
CA ALA A 615 -10.55 -6.74 -27.63
C ALA A 615 -9.38 -6.31 -28.53
N ASP A 616 -9.26 -5.00 -28.78
CA ASP A 616 -8.11 -4.41 -29.47
C ASP A 616 -6.88 -4.55 -28.58
N LYS A 617 -5.99 -5.49 -28.90
CA LYS A 617 -4.74 -5.77 -28.17
C LYS A 617 -3.72 -4.63 -28.34
N SER A 618 -4.03 -3.48 -27.75
CA SER A 618 -3.25 -2.24 -27.82
C SER A 618 -2.45 -2.01 -26.53
N GLY A 619 -1.74 -3.04 -26.07
CA GLY A 619 -0.80 -2.93 -24.96
C GLY A 619 -0.66 -4.21 -24.14
N ILE A 620 0.40 -4.30 -23.33
CA ILE A 620 0.49 -5.26 -22.23
C ILE A 620 -0.11 -4.56 -21.00
N GLY A 621 -1.42 -4.73 -20.81
CA GLY A 621 -2.13 -4.22 -19.62
C GLY A 621 -1.72 -4.94 -18.34
N SER A 622 -2.09 -4.39 -17.17
CA SER A 622 -1.92 -5.05 -15.87
C SER A 622 -2.78 -6.32 -15.77
N ASP A 623 -3.97 -6.27 -16.36
CA ASP A 623 -4.99 -7.30 -16.21
C ASP A 623 -4.82 -8.39 -17.27
N LEU A 624 -5.17 -9.63 -16.90
CA LEU A 624 -5.04 -10.74 -17.82
C LEU A 624 -6.02 -10.62 -19.00
N HIS A 625 -7.24 -10.19 -18.71
CA HIS A 625 -8.31 -9.98 -19.67
C HIS A 625 -8.90 -8.59 -19.45
N GLU A 626 -8.89 -7.74 -20.47
CA GLU A 626 -9.41 -6.37 -20.38
C GLU A 626 -10.93 -6.36 -20.18
N GLY A 627 -11.44 -5.35 -19.47
CA GLY A 627 -12.87 -5.15 -19.25
C GLY A 627 -13.51 -6.12 -18.24
N TRP A 628 -12.72 -6.70 -17.34
CA TRP A 628 -13.17 -7.60 -16.26
C TRP A 628 -12.86 -7.07 -14.86
N ALA A 629 -12.78 -5.74 -14.70
CA ALA A 629 -12.69 -5.11 -13.39
C ALA A 629 -14.06 -5.21 -12.70
N TRP A 630 -14.16 -6.08 -11.71
CA TRP A 630 -15.36 -6.24 -10.89
C TRP A 630 -15.39 -5.17 -9.81
N GLU A 631 -16.57 -4.59 -9.58
CA GLU A 631 -16.84 -3.69 -8.46
C GLU A 631 -16.88 -4.43 -7.11
#